data_AF-A0A948CYZ6-F1
#
_entry.id   AF-A0A948CYZ6-F1
#
_cell.length_a   1.000
_cell.length_b   1.000
_cell.length_c   1.000
_cell.angle_alpha   90.00
_cell.angle_beta   90.00
_cell.angle_gamma   90.00
#
_symmetry.space_group_name_H-M   'P 1'
#
loop_
_entity.id
_entity.type
_entity.pdbx_description
1 polymer ?
#
loop_
_entity_poly.entity_id
_entity_poly.type
_entity_poly.pdbx_seq_one_letter_code
_entity_poly.pdbx_strand_id
1 'polypeptide(L)'
;MPNTERVTLKGGYTIIVDTTDSACQRFGFSHNEQIQVSGTNDEGNVVGVAPMPHDDFCVWRGKVILWVRVGENVLFCPSPRVDLKKINRSA
;
A
#
# COMPACT_ATOMS: atom_id res chain seq x y z
N MET A 1 -7.51 5.27 -19.34
CA MET A 1 -7.39 6.48 -18.49
C MET A 1 -6.35 6.18 -17.42
N PRO A 2 -5.53 7.14 -16.96
CA PRO A 2 -4.69 6.88 -15.82
C PRO A 2 -5.59 6.63 -14.61
N ASN A 3 -5.67 5.38 -14.15
CA ASN A 3 -6.33 5.01 -12.91
C ASN A 3 -5.37 5.39 -11.79
N THR A 4 -5.46 6.65 -11.37
CA THR A 4 -4.61 7.19 -10.30
C THR A 4 -5.47 7.87 -9.26
N GLU A 5 -5.11 7.70 -7.99
CA GLU A 5 -5.84 8.30 -6.86
C GLU A 5 -4.92 9.20 -6.02
N ARG A 6 -5.50 10.25 -5.45
CA ARG A 6 -4.80 11.18 -4.56
C ARG A 6 -5.01 10.72 -3.11
N VAL A 7 -3.92 10.50 -2.39
CA VAL A 7 -3.96 9.95 -1.02
C VAL A 7 -3.13 10.82 -0.08
N THR A 8 -3.71 11.16 1.07
CA THR A 8 -3.02 11.92 2.12
C THR A 8 -2.48 10.97 3.20
N LEU A 9 -1.18 11.04 3.45
CA LEU A 9 -0.48 10.26 4.46
C LEU A 9 -0.55 10.95 5.83
N LYS A 10 -0.28 10.19 6.90
CA LYS A 10 -0.32 10.67 8.30
C LYS A 10 0.65 11.83 8.64
N GLY A 11 1.53 12.21 7.72
CA GLY A 11 2.42 13.38 7.85
C GLY A 11 1.97 14.62 7.07
N GLY A 12 0.75 14.63 6.52
CA GLY A 12 0.26 15.71 5.66
C GLY A 12 0.76 15.66 4.22
N TYR A 13 1.66 14.73 3.89
CA TYR A 13 2.09 14.48 2.52
C TYR A 13 0.94 13.95 1.67
N THR A 14 0.78 14.51 0.47
CA THR A 14 -0.10 13.93 -0.53
C THR A 14 0.72 13.18 -1.58
N ILE A 15 0.34 11.95 -1.88
CA ILE A 15 0.89 11.16 -2.97
C ILE A 15 -0.18 10.88 -4.03
N ILE A 16 0.27 10.62 -5.26
CA ILE A 16 -0.58 10.11 -6.34
C ILE A 16 -0.20 8.65 -6.53
N VAL A 17 -1.16 7.75 -6.30
CA VAL A 17 -0.97 6.30 -6.46
C VAL A 17 -1.49 5.85 -7.81
N ASP A 18 -0.80 4.88 -8.42
CA ASP A 18 -1.27 4.09 -9.55
C ASP A 18 -2.12 2.94 -9.03
N THR A 19 -3.40 2.93 -9.40
CA THR A 19 -4.40 1.94 -8.99
C THR A 19 -4.67 0.92 -10.09
N THR A 20 -3.89 0.90 -11.16
CA THR A 20 -3.98 -0.16 -12.17
C THR A 20 -3.59 -1.51 -11.58
N ASP A 21 -4.32 -2.56 -11.98
CA ASP A 21 -3.98 -3.92 -11.56
C ASP A 21 -2.57 -4.31 -12.01
N SER A 22 -2.12 -3.86 -13.18
CA SER A 22 -0.77 -4.15 -13.67
C SER A 22 0.34 -3.52 -12.80
N ALA A 23 0.07 -2.39 -12.13
CA ALA A 23 0.99 -1.82 -11.16
C ALA A 23 0.96 -2.63 -9.84
N CYS A 24 -0.22 -2.90 -9.30
CA CYS A 24 -0.39 -3.63 -8.04
C CYS A 24 0.13 -5.08 -8.12
N GLN A 25 -0.09 -5.75 -9.26
CA GLN A 25 0.30 -7.15 -9.47
C GLN A 25 1.81 -7.37 -9.43
N ARG A 26 2.62 -6.33 -9.67
CA ARG A 26 4.09 -6.39 -9.48
C ARG A 26 4.47 -6.69 -8.02
N PHE A 27 3.56 -6.39 -7.09
CA PHE A 27 3.69 -6.71 -5.67
C PHE A 27 2.84 -7.93 -5.27
N GLY A 28 2.22 -8.61 -6.23
CA GLY A 28 1.38 -9.78 -6.01
C GLY A 28 -0.02 -9.46 -5.52
N PHE A 29 -0.48 -8.20 -5.57
CA PHE A 29 -1.82 -7.81 -5.12
C PHE A 29 -2.63 -7.09 -6.22
N SER A 30 -3.93 -6.93 -6.01
CA SER A 30 -4.82 -6.08 -6.82
C SER A 30 -5.21 -4.82 -6.07
N HIS A 31 -5.63 -3.77 -6.80
CA HIS A 31 -6.19 -2.58 -6.16
C HIS A 31 -7.46 -2.94 -5.36
N ASN A 32 -7.62 -2.34 -4.18
CA ASN A 32 -8.66 -2.67 -3.19
C ASN A 32 -8.67 -4.12 -2.68
N GLU A 33 -7.65 -4.93 -2.96
CA GLU A 33 -7.56 -6.27 -2.40
C GLU A 33 -7.47 -6.19 -0.87
N GLN A 34 -8.28 -7.01 -0.20
CA GLN A 34 -8.29 -7.09 1.26
C GLN A 34 -7.07 -7.86 1.75
N ILE A 35 -6.39 -7.28 2.73
CA ILE A 35 -5.14 -7.79 3.29
C ILE A 35 -5.20 -7.77 4.80
N GLN A 36 -4.43 -8.65 5.41
CA GLN A 36 -4.15 -8.67 6.84
C GLN A 36 -2.70 -8.23 7.05
N VAL A 37 -2.48 -7.33 8.00
CA VAL A 37 -1.13 -6.94 8.40
C VAL A 37 -0.58 -7.97 9.38
N SER A 38 0.35 -8.80 8.92
CA SER A 38 1.06 -9.79 9.73
C SER A 38 1.64 -9.14 10.99
N GLY A 39 1.46 -9.82 12.13
CA GLY A 39 1.88 -9.31 13.44
C GLY A 39 0.84 -8.41 14.12
N THR A 40 -0.25 -8.07 13.43
CA THR A 40 -1.44 -7.43 13.99
C THR A 40 -2.69 -8.23 13.62
N ASN A 41 -3.81 -7.98 14.31
CA ASN A 41 -5.12 -8.46 13.85
C ASN A 41 -5.82 -7.42 12.96
N ASP A 42 -5.08 -6.43 12.46
CA ASP A 42 -5.64 -5.35 11.66
C ASP A 42 -5.83 -5.81 10.21
N GLU A 43 -7.03 -5.55 9.70
CA GLU A 43 -7.38 -5.70 8.29
C GLU A 43 -7.20 -4.36 7.57
N GLY A 44 -6.86 -4.45 6.28
CA GLY A 44 -6.70 -3.31 5.42
C GLY A 44 -7.00 -3.64 3.96
N ASN A 45 -6.76 -2.66 3.11
CA ASN A 45 -6.89 -2.82 1.67
C ASN A 45 -5.71 -2.20 0.92
N VAL A 46 -5.38 -2.78 -0.22
CA VAL A 46 -4.38 -2.20 -1.13
C VAL A 46 -4.92 -0.93 -1.74
N VAL A 47 -4.17 0.16 -1.61
CA VAL A 47 -4.53 1.46 -2.15
C VAL A 47 -3.96 1.61 -3.56
N GLY A 48 -2.70 1.24 -3.75
CA GLY A 48 -2.05 1.32 -5.06
C GLY A 48 -0.54 1.40 -4.93
N VAL A 49 0.11 1.83 -6.00
CA VAL A 49 1.57 1.86 -6.09
C VAL A 49 2.03 3.29 -6.34
N ALA A 50 2.99 3.77 -5.55
CA ALA A 50 3.61 5.08 -5.77
C ALA A 50 5.06 5.11 -5.29
N PRO A 51 5.88 6.04 -5.82
CA PRO A 51 7.19 6.32 -5.28
C PRO A 51 7.12 6.83 -3.83
N MET A 52 8.08 6.44 -3.00
CA MET A 52 8.23 6.98 -1.65
C MET A 52 8.52 8.49 -1.70
N PRO A 53 7.72 9.35 -1.03
CA PRO A 53 7.91 10.81 -1.10
C PRO A 53 9.12 11.34 -0.32
N HIS A 54 9.61 10.61 0.68
CA HIS A 54 10.74 10.97 1.54
C HIS A 54 11.59 9.74 1.91
N ASP A 55 12.79 9.92 2.45
CA ASP A 55 13.58 8.79 2.95
C ASP A 55 12.96 8.26 4.26
N ASP A 56 12.74 6.96 4.32
CA ASP A 56 12.33 6.22 5.52
C ASP A 56 13.43 5.21 5.89
N PHE A 57 13.40 4.68 7.11
CA PHE A 57 14.40 3.78 7.70
C PHE A 57 14.71 2.54 6.83
N CYS A 58 13.80 2.14 5.94
CA CYS A 58 13.99 0.96 5.07
C CYS A 58 13.74 1.22 3.58
N VAL A 59 13.36 2.44 3.20
CA VAL A 59 12.96 2.77 1.83
C VAL A 59 13.45 4.17 1.50
N TRP A 60 14.27 4.25 0.45
CA TRP A 60 14.78 5.51 -0.08
C TRP A 60 13.70 6.22 -0.90
N ARG A 61 13.73 7.55 -0.89
CA ARG A 61 12.88 8.41 -1.72
C ARG A 61 12.93 7.98 -3.18
N GLY A 62 11.77 8.00 -3.83
CA GLY A 62 11.63 7.64 -5.24
C GLY A 62 11.51 6.14 -5.51
N LYS A 63 11.80 5.27 -4.53
CA LYS A 63 11.56 3.83 -4.68
C LYS A 63 10.06 3.58 -4.77
N VAL A 64 9.66 2.83 -5.79
CA VAL A 64 8.26 2.43 -6.03
C VAL A 64 7.88 1.34 -5.03
N ILE A 65 6.81 1.58 -4.27
CA ILE A 65 6.33 0.69 -3.21
C ILE A 65 4.81 0.53 -3.25
N LEU A 66 4.32 -0.50 -2.55
CA LEU A 66 2.89 -0.74 -2.38
C LEU A 66 2.37 0.08 -1.20
N TRP A 67 1.28 0.81 -1.40
CA TRP A 67 0.58 1.56 -0.37
C TRP A 67 -0.68 0.82 0.04
N VAL A 68 -0.91 0.75 1.34
CA VAL A 68 -2.02 0.02 1.95
C VAL A 68 -2.71 0.89 2.97
N ARG A 69 -4.03 0.75 3.10
CA ARG A 69 -4.84 1.46 4.08
C ARG A 69 -5.25 0.49 5.17
N VAL A 70 -5.02 0.89 6.42
CA VAL A 70 -5.34 0.12 7.63
C VAL A 70 -6.06 1.08 8.59
N GLY A 71 -7.37 0.90 8.73
CA GLY A 71 -8.25 1.89 9.36
C GLY A 71 -8.16 3.25 8.67
N GLU A 72 -7.85 4.30 9.44
CA GLU A 72 -7.68 5.67 8.92
C GLU A 72 -6.26 5.95 8.40
N ASN A 73 -5.31 5.03 8.61
CA ASN A 73 -3.91 5.25 8.28
C ASN A 73 -3.57 4.64 6.92
N VAL A 74 -2.69 5.32 6.18
CA VAL A 74 -2.09 4.79 4.95
C VAL A 74 -0.62 4.49 5.25
N LEU A 75 -0.24 3.24 5.06
CA LEU A 75 1.06 2.66 5.32
C LEU A 75 1.67 2.17 4.00
N PHE A 76 2.93 1.73 4.03
CA PHE A 76 3.63 1.22 2.87
C PHE A 76 4.29 -0.13 3.13
N CYS A 77 4.48 -0.90 2.05
CA CYS A 77 5.18 -2.18 2.02
C CYS A 77 6.20 -2.25 0.87
N PRO A 78 7.39 -2.86 1.09
CA PRO A 78 7.79 -3.57 2.30
C PRO A 78 8.23 -2.61 3.42
N SER A 79 7.70 -2.83 4.61
CA SER A 79 8.24 -2.32 5.87
C SER A 79 8.68 -3.54 6.67
N PRO A 80 9.85 -3.54 7.34
CA PRO A 80 10.28 -4.68 8.16
C PRO A 80 9.32 -5.01 9.31
N ARG A 81 8.33 -4.13 9.57
CA ARG A 81 7.28 -4.33 10.58
C ARG A 81 5.93 -4.70 9.99
N VAL A 82 5.79 -4.73 8.66
CA VAL A 82 4.52 -4.96 7.96
C VAL A 82 4.77 -6.03 6.91
N ASP A 83 4.43 -7.27 7.26
CA ASP A 83 4.27 -8.35 6.29
C ASP A 83 2.77 -8.44 5.93
N LEU A 84 2.45 -8.72 4.67
CA LEU A 84 1.06 -8.67 4.17
C LEU A 84 0.59 -10.06 3.81
N LYS A 85 -0.54 -10.47 4.38
CA LYS A 85 -1.21 -11.71 4.01
C LYS A 85 -2.51 -11.40 3.29
N LYS A 86 -2.74 -12.09 2.18
CA LYS A 86 -4.03 -12.05 1.50
C LYS A 86 -5.08 -12.71 2.39
N ILE A 87 -6.23 -12.06 2.55
CA ILE A 87 -7.37 -12.68 3.22
C ILE A 87 -8.16 -13.45 2.16
N ASN A 88 -7.89 -14.76 2.05
CA ASN A 88 -8.75 -15.65 1.27
C ASN A 88 -9.99 -15.96 2.10
N ARG A 89 -11.06 -15.19 1.94
CA ARG A 89 -12.38 -15.62 2.43
C ARG A 89 -12.85 -16.73 1.49
N SER A 90 -12.64 -17.98 1.88
CA SER A 90 -13.29 -19.12 1.24
C SER A 90 -14.80 -18.88 1.27
N ALA A 91 -15.41 -18.84 0.10
CA ALA A 91 -16.86 -18.80 -0.07
C ALA A 91 -17.52 -20.10 0.43
#